data_AF-A0A133UC80-F1
#
_entry.id   AF-A0A133UC80-F1
#
_cell.length_a   1.000
_cell.length_b   1.000
_cell.length_c   1.000
_cell.angle_alpha   90.00
_cell.angle_beta   90.00
_cell.angle_gamma   90.00
#
_symmetry.space_group_name_H-M   'P 1'
#
loop_
_entity.id
_entity.type
_entity.pdbx_description
1 polymer ?
#
loop_
_entity_poly.entity_id
_entity_poly.type
_entity_poly.pdbx_seq_one_letter_code
_entity_poly.pdbx_strand_id
1 'polypeptide(L)'
;MTENRSGEIEIRSLESKGEFAVLEYLDPENLERSDKKRKLVLRKEDGEVEEFFIIPTKQENKDLLITPKEKSRKYSFWDKDREEVVEL
;
A
#
# COMPACT_ATOMS: atom_id res chain seq x y z
N MET A 1 -23.62 -7.21 9.29
CA MET A 1 -24.04 -6.35 10.41
C MET A 1 -23.17 -6.73 11.59
N THR A 2 -22.47 -5.76 12.17
CA THR A 2 -21.55 -5.97 13.30
C THR A 2 -21.82 -4.92 14.35
N GLU A 3 -21.76 -5.29 15.62
CA GLU A 3 -21.81 -4.32 16.72
C GLU A 3 -20.40 -3.77 16.97
N ASN A 4 -20.28 -2.47 17.10
CA ASN A 4 -18.99 -1.83 17.39
C ASN A 4 -18.68 -1.86 18.90
N ARG A 5 -17.52 -1.31 19.30
CA ARG A 5 -17.10 -1.30 20.72
C ARG A 5 -18.00 -0.45 21.62
N SER A 6 -18.78 0.47 21.06
CA SER A 6 -19.77 1.30 21.78
C SER A 6 -21.17 0.65 21.84
N GLY A 7 -21.38 -0.52 21.24
CA GLY A 7 -22.66 -1.21 21.23
C GLY A 7 -23.60 -0.79 20.09
N GLU A 8 -23.11 0.02 19.14
CA GLU A 8 -23.90 0.49 18.01
C GLU A 8 -23.81 -0.52 16.87
N ILE A 9 -24.94 -0.70 16.17
CA ILE A 9 -25.03 -1.57 15.01
C ILE A 9 -24.44 -0.86 13.79
N GLU A 10 -23.42 -1.47 13.19
CA GLU A 10 -22.78 -1.03 11.96
C GLU A 10 -23.09 -1.99 10.79
N ILE A 11 -23.33 -1.40 9.63
CA ILE A 11 -23.35 -2.10 8.34
C ILE A 11 -22.22 -1.54 7.50
N ARG A 12 -21.35 -2.43 6.99
CA ARG A 12 -20.27 -2.09 6.06
C ARG A 12 -20.62 -2.65 4.69
N SER A 13 -20.62 -1.80 3.68
CA SER A 13 -20.69 -2.20 2.28
C SER A 13 -19.27 -2.34 1.72
N LEU A 14 -19.09 -3.27 0.79
CA LEU A 14 -17.86 -3.34 0.01
C LEU A 14 -17.82 -2.15 -0.96
N GLU A 15 -16.80 -1.32 -0.87
CA GLU A 15 -16.57 -0.20 -1.80
C GLU A 15 -15.72 -0.64 -3.00
N SER A 16 -14.66 -1.41 -2.76
CA SER A 16 -13.78 -1.96 -3.79
C SER A 16 -13.05 -3.20 -3.27
N LYS A 17 -12.61 -4.06 -4.19
CA LYS A 17 -11.77 -5.24 -3.95
C LYS A 17 -10.76 -5.40 -5.08
N GLY A 18 -9.64 -6.04 -4.78
CA GLY A 18 -8.57 -6.26 -5.74
C GLY A 18 -7.29 -6.77 -5.08
N GLU A 19 -6.18 -6.54 -5.75
CA GLU A 19 -4.82 -6.91 -5.32
C GLU A 19 -4.09 -5.70 -4.75
N PHE A 20 -3.13 -5.92 -3.87
CA PHE A 20 -2.32 -4.84 -3.32
C PHE A 20 -0.86 -5.22 -3.15
N ALA A 21 0.01 -4.23 -3.22
CA ALA A 21 1.41 -4.35 -2.85
C ALA A 21 1.84 -3.17 -1.96
N VAL A 22 2.66 -3.47 -0.95
CA VAL A 22 3.36 -2.46 -0.15
C VAL A 22 4.84 -2.55 -0.46
N LEU A 23 5.36 -1.50 -1.10
CA LEU A 23 6.73 -1.43 -1.55
C LEU A 23 7.56 -0.61 -0.56
N GLU A 24 8.74 -1.13 -0.25
CA GLU A 24 9.81 -0.39 0.40
C GLU A 24 10.83 0.09 -0.64
N TYR A 25 11.60 1.10 -0.27
CA TYR A 25 12.72 1.58 -1.08
C TYR A 25 13.99 0.96 -0.54
N LEU A 26 14.74 0.31 -1.42
CA LEU A 26 16.01 -0.32 -1.09
C LEU A 26 17.16 0.46 -1.70
N ASP A 27 18.31 0.38 -1.06
CA ASP A 27 19.58 0.76 -1.68
C ASP A 27 20.03 -0.36 -2.64
N PRO A 28 20.41 -0.06 -3.88
CA PRO A 28 20.75 -1.08 -4.87
C PRO A 28 22.06 -1.82 -4.59
N GLU A 29 22.96 -1.28 -3.77
CA GLU A 29 24.27 -1.91 -3.48
C GLU A 29 24.17 -2.96 -2.37
N ASN A 30 23.35 -2.70 -1.35
CA ASN A 30 23.26 -3.56 -0.16
C ASN A 30 21.86 -4.15 0.10
N LEU A 31 20.84 -3.73 -0.66
CA LEU A 31 19.44 -4.15 -0.53
C LEU A 31 18.79 -3.87 0.84
N GLU A 32 19.42 -3.03 1.65
CA GLU A 32 18.83 -2.50 2.88
C GLU A 32 17.87 -1.36 2.57
N ARG A 33 16.97 -1.09 3.51
CA ARG A 33 15.94 -0.06 3.34
C ARG A 33 16.55 1.34 3.34
N SER A 34 16.38 2.07 2.24
CA SER A 34 16.93 3.40 2.04
C SER A 34 15.99 4.55 2.44
N ASP A 35 14.68 4.30 2.56
CA ASP A 35 13.69 5.29 2.98
C ASP A 35 12.67 4.71 3.98
N LYS A 36 12.25 5.53 4.95
CA LYS A 36 11.15 5.20 5.87
C LYS A 36 9.79 5.28 5.18
N LYS A 37 9.65 6.13 4.15
CA LYS A 37 8.46 6.17 3.29
C LYS A 37 8.26 4.82 2.61
N ARG A 38 7.01 4.39 2.47
CA ARG A 38 6.62 3.21 1.68
C ARG A 38 5.61 3.63 0.61
N LYS A 39 5.38 2.77 -0.37
CA LYS A 39 4.35 2.98 -1.39
C LYS A 39 3.32 1.86 -1.32
N LEU A 40 2.06 2.21 -1.15
CA LEU A 40 0.92 1.30 -1.30
C LEU A 40 0.38 1.44 -2.71
N VAL A 41 0.19 0.30 -3.38
CA VAL A 41 -0.46 0.21 -4.68
C VAL A 41 -1.67 -0.70 -4.53
N LEU A 42 -2.83 -0.23 -4.96
CA LEU A 42 -4.10 -0.97 -4.96
C LEU A 42 -4.57 -1.12 -6.40
N ARG A 43 -4.60 -2.35 -6.90
CA ARG A 43 -5.14 -2.68 -8.23
C ARG A 43 -6.53 -3.26 -8.04
N LYS A 44 -7.55 -2.49 -8.40
CA LYS A 44 -8.97 -2.88 -8.29
C LYS A 44 -9.32 -3.96 -9.32
N GLU A 45 -10.39 -4.73 -9.05
CA GLU A 45 -10.91 -5.76 -9.97
C GLU A 45 -11.35 -5.18 -11.33
N ASP A 46 -11.70 -3.89 -11.41
CA ASP A 46 -12.03 -3.18 -12.65
C ASP A 46 -10.80 -2.70 -13.45
N GLY A 47 -9.60 -2.91 -12.92
CA GLY A 47 -8.33 -2.52 -13.51
C GLY A 47 -7.87 -1.10 -13.16
N GLU A 48 -8.64 -0.31 -12.41
CA GLU A 48 -8.16 0.98 -11.89
C GLU A 48 -7.06 0.76 -10.86
N VAL A 49 -6.03 1.62 -10.90
CA VAL A 49 -4.97 1.63 -9.88
C VAL A 49 -5.01 2.92 -9.05
N GLU A 50 -4.95 2.71 -7.74
CA GLU A 50 -4.76 3.75 -6.74
C GLU A 50 -3.39 3.60 -6.09
N GLU A 51 -2.78 4.74 -5.75
CA GLU A 51 -1.48 4.79 -5.13
C GLU A 51 -1.49 5.71 -3.92
N PHE A 52 -0.70 5.34 -2.91
CA PHE A 52 -0.45 6.19 -1.76
C PHE A 52 1.00 6.07 -1.31
N PHE A 53 1.63 7.20 -0.99
CA PHE A 53 2.81 7.18 -0.14
C PHE A 53 2.37 7.02 1.31
N ILE A 54 2.92 6.05 2.02
CA ILE A 54 2.75 5.87 3.46
C ILE A 54 3.96 6.54 4.14
N ILE A 55 3.70 7.64 4.83
CA ILE A 55 4.72 8.41 5.56
C ILE A 55 4.52 8.21 7.07
N PRO A 56 5.48 7.58 7.77
CA PRO A 56 5.42 7.46 9.22
C PRO A 56 5.40 8.83 9.89
N THR A 57 4.53 9.00 10.89
CA THR A 57 4.52 10.20 11.72
C THR A 57 5.34 10.00 13.00
N LYS A 58 5.50 11.07 13.78
CA LYS A 58 6.13 10.97 15.13
C LYS A 58 5.25 10.21 16.12
N GLN A 59 3.95 10.11 15.87
CA GLN A 59 3.04 9.37 16.74
C GLN A 59 3.05 7.90 16.33
N GLU A 60 3.31 7.02 17.29
CA GLU A 60 3.26 5.58 17.06
C GLU A 60 1.89 5.14 16.51
N ASN A 61 1.93 4.18 15.59
CA ASN A 61 0.75 3.62 14.93
C ASN A 61 -0.09 4.63 14.15
N LYS A 62 0.49 5.78 13.76
CA LYS A 62 -0.14 6.74 12.85
C LYS A 62 0.78 7.04 11.68
N ASP A 63 0.29 6.70 10.50
CA ASP A 63 0.92 7.03 9.22
C ASP A 63 0.03 8.01 8.45
N LEU A 64 0.64 8.85 7.62
CA LEU A 64 -0.05 9.69 6.65
C LEU A 64 -0.05 9.00 5.28
N LEU A 65 -1.22 8.90 4.66
CA LEU A 65 -1.35 8.49 3.27
C LEU A 65 -1.40 9.74 2.38
N ILE A 66 -0.49 9.82 1.42
CA ILE A 66 -0.45 10.92 0.44
C ILE A 66 -0.69 10.36 -0.95
N THR A 67 -1.76 10.81 -1.61
CA THR A 67 -2.00 10.52 -3.02
C THR A 67 -0.92 11.21 -3.88
N PRO A 68 -0.18 10.48 -4.72
CA PRO A 68 0.82 11.06 -5.59
C PRO A 68 0.15 11.88 -6.71
N LYS A 69 0.84 12.93 -7.17
CA LYS A 69 0.37 13.76 -8.29
C LYS A 69 0.38 13.00 -9.61
N GLU A 70 1.33 12.09 -9.77
CA GLU A 70 1.49 11.26 -10.97
C GLU A 70 1.29 9.79 -10.59
N LYS A 71 0.44 9.10 -11.35
CA LYS A 71 0.24 7.66 -11.22
C LYS A 71 1.12 6.93 -12.23
N SER A 72 1.79 5.89 -11.78
CA SER A 72 2.48 4.92 -12.63
C SER A 72 1.44 4.04 -13.31
N ARG A 73 1.69 3.62 -14.56
CA ARG A 73 0.76 2.76 -15.32
C ARG A 73 1.04 1.26 -15.12
N LYS A 74 2.21 0.92 -14.61
CA LYS A 74 2.68 -0.43 -14.33
C LYS A 74 3.51 -0.41 -13.05
N TYR A 75 3.43 -1.48 -12.28
CA TYR A 75 4.21 -1.65 -11.06
C TYR A 75 4.93 -2.98 -11.15
N SER A 76 6.24 -2.87 -11.34
CA SER A 76 7.15 -3.96 -11.11
C SER A 76 7.97 -3.67 -9.86
N PHE A 77 8.29 -4.71 -9.10
CA PHE A 77 9.07 -4.61 -7.88
C PHE A 77 9.93 -5.85 -7.69
N TRP A 78 11.02 -5.68 -6.97
CA TRP A 78 11.91 -6.78 -6.61
C TRP A 78 11.27 -7.63 -5.51
N ASP A 79 11.06 -8.91 -5.79
CA ASP A 79 10.67 -9.91 -4.81
C ASP A 79 11.94 -10.50 -4.18
N LYS A 80 12.17 -10.20 -2.91
CA LYS A 80 13.36 -10.66 -2.17
C LYS A 80 13.39 -12.18 -1.98
N ASP A 81 12.23 -12.83 -1.89
CA ASP A 81 12.15 -14.27 -1.63
C ASP A 81 12.41 -15.07 -2.91
N ARG A 82 12.06 -14.51 -4.07
CA ARG A 82 12.24 -15.13 -5.39
C ARG A 82 13.48 -14.66 -6.14
N GLU A 83 14.11 -13.59 -5.68
CA GLU A 83 15.23 -12.91 -6.34
C GLU A 83 14.92 -12.56 -7.80
N GLU A 84 13.71 -12.04 -8.05
CA GLU A 84 13.27 -11.63 -9.39
C GLU A 84 12.42 -10.36 -9.36
N VAL A 85 12.21 -9.77 -10.53
CA VAL A 85 11.27 -8.67 -10.70
C VAL A 85 9.90 -9.25 -11.01
N VAL A 86 8.92 -8.96 -10.16
CA VAL A 86 7.53 -9.34 -10.35
C VAL A 86 6.68 -8.13 -10.71
N GLU A 87 5.57 -8.34 -11.42
CA GLU A 87 4.55 -7.32 -11.66
C GLU A 87 3.35 -7.54 -10.71
N LEU A 88 2.69 -6.45 -10.34
CA LEU A 88 1.41 -6.50 -9.61
C LEU A 88 0.24 -6.90 -10.53
#